data_AF-A0A2D4FSI4-F1
#
_entry.id   AF-A0A2D4FSI4-F1
#
_cell.length_a   1.000
_cell.length_b   1.000
_cell.length_c   1.000
_cell.angle_alpha   90.00
_cell.angle_beta   90.00
_cell.angle_gamma   90.00
#
_symmetry.space_group_name_H-M   'P 1'
#
loop_
_entity.id
_entity.type
_entity.pdbx_description
1 polymer ?
#
loop_
_entity_poly.entity_id
_entity_poly.type
_entity_poly.pdbx_seq_one_letter_code
_entity_poly.pdbx_strand_id
1 'polypeptide(L)'
;MHRGAAERSGKLNIGDRIMSVNGTSLVGLPLVSCQNIIRDLKNQTEVTVSIVHCPPVTTAIVRRPGTKYPLGFSVENGIICSLMRGGIAERGGVRVGHRIIEINGQSVVAMPHEKIIQILSQAVSEVHIKTMPASTYRLLTGQEQPIFL
;
A
#
# COMPACT_ATOMS: atom_id res chain seq x y z
N MET A 1 -4.33 -0.96 17.60
CA MET A 1 -5.76 -1.29 17.35
C MET A 1 -6.12 -0.78 15.96
N HIS A 2 -6.12 -1.64 14.94
CA HIS A 2 -6.47 -1.30 13.55
C HIS A 2 -7.87 -1.84 13.26
N ARG A 3 -8.91 -1.01 13.47
CA ARG A 3 -10.32 -1.34 13.18
C ARG A 3 -11.15 -0.06 12.97
N GLY A 4 -10.65 0.84 12.12
CA GLY A 4 -11.36 2.07 11.75
C GLY A 4 -12.60 1.79 10.89
N ALA A 5 -13.50 2.77 10.76
CA ALA A 5 -14.65 2.67 9.84
C ALA A 5 -14.23 2.44 8.38
N ALA A 6 -13.12 3.03 7.96
CA ALA A 6 -12.52 2.83 6.63
C ALA A 6 -12.11 1.37 6.38
N GLU A 7 -11.44 0.74 7.35
CA GLU A 7 -11.01 -0.66 7.23
C GLU A 7 -12.19 -1.64 7.28
N ARG A 8 -13.22 -1.35 8.09
CA ARG A 8 -14.48 -2.13 8.09
C ARG A 8 -15.25 -2.00 6.79
N SER A 9 -15.17 -0.84 6.14
CA SER A 9 -15.83 -0.62 4.86
C SER A 9 -15.15 -1.43 3.75
N GLY A 10 -13.83 -1.67 3.83
CA GLY A 10 -13.04 -2.36 2.81
C GLY A 10 -12.97 -1.63 1.46
N LYS A 11 -13.73 -0.54 1.32
CA LYS A 11 -13.82 0.28 0.11
C LYS A 11 -12.70 1.31 0.03
N LEU A 12 -12.09 1.71 1.15
CA LEU A 12 -11.08 2.77 1.16
C LEU A 12 -9.69 2.17 1.42
N ASN A 13 -8.84 2.26 0.40
CA ASN A 13 -7.48 1.75 0.42
C ASN A 13 -6.47 2.90 0.42
N ILE A 14 -5.27 2.59 0.93
CA ILE A 14 -4.16 3.53 0.92
C ILE A 14 -3.75 3.79 -0.54
N GLY A 15 -3.72 5.07 -0.92
CA GLY A 15 -3.47 5.51 -2.30
C GLY A 15 -4.73 5.89 -3.08
N ASP A 16 -5.91 5.68 -2.51
CA ASP A 16 -7.15 6.17 -3.11
C ASP A 16 -7.24 7.69 -3.00
N ARG A 17 -7.65 8.33 -4.09
CA ARG A 17 -7.84 9.78 -4.12
C ARG A 17 -9.29 10.10 -3.78
N ILE A 18 -9.52 10.77 -2.67
CA ILE A 18 -10.86 11.27 -2.31
C ILE A 18 -11.18 12.46 -3.21
N MET A 19 -12.21 12.34 -4.05
CA MET A 19 -12.70 13.40 -4.92
C MET A 19 -13.77 14.23 -4.24
N SER A 20 -14.66 13.60 -3.48
CA SER A 20 -15.72 14.28 -2.74
C SER A 20 -16.15 13.51 -1.50
N VAL A 21 -16.71 14.22 -0.52
CA VAL A 21 -17.24 13.65 0.72
C VAL A 21 -18.63 14.21 0.98
N ASN A 22 -19.63 13.34 1.15
CA ASN A 22 -21.04 13.67 1.33
C ASN A 22 -21.56 14.70 0.30
N GLY A 23 -21.15 14.54 -0.97
CA GLY A 23 -21.51 15.45 -2.06
C GLY A 23 -20.65 16.72 -2.15
N THR A 24 -19.77 16.99 -1.18
CA THR A 24 -18.85 18.15 -1.21
C THR A 24 -17.57 17.79 -1.96
N SER A 25 -17.30 18.48 -3.07
CA SER A 25 -16.08 18.26 -3.86
C SER A 25 -14.84 18.76 -3.12
N LEU A 26 -13.84 17.89 -2.97
CA LEU A 26 -12.53 18.21 -2.38
C LEU A 26 -11.49 18.61 -3.44
N VAL A 27 -11.83 18.47 -4.73
CA VAL A 27 -10.94 18.79 -5.84
C VAL A 27 -10.65 20.30 -5.87
N GLY A 28 -9.36 20.65 -5.82
CA GLY A 28 -8.91 22.05 -5.86
C GLY A 28 -8.88 22.77 -4.51
N LEU A 29 -9.33 22.12 -3.42
CA LEU A 29 -9.21 22.67 -2.07
C LEU A 29 -7.83 22.39 -1.46
N PRO A 30 -7.30 23.30 -0.62
CA PRO A 30 -6.07 23.03 0.12
C PRO A 30 -6.27 21.89 1.11
N LEU A 31 -5.21 21.12 1.39
CA LEU A 31 -5.25 19.94 2.26
C LEU A 31 -5.89 20.22 3.63
N VAL A 32 -5.61 21.40 4.20
CA VAL A 32 -6.16 21.84 5.48
C VAL A 32 -7.69 21.91 5.43
N SER A 33 -8.26 22.47 4.36
CA SER A 33 -9.71 22.54 4.19
C SER A 33 -10.32 21.15 4.04
N CYS A 34 -9.68 20.26 3.27
CA CYS A 34 -10.12 18.87 3.14
C CYS A 34 -10.13 18.14 4.48
N GLN A 35 -9.08 18.32 5.29
CA GLN A 35 -9.00 17.74 6.63
C GLN A 35 -10.06 18.29 7.57
N ASN A 36 -10.37 19.59 7.49
CA ASN A 36 -11.44 20.21 8.28
C ASN A 36 -12.79 19.62 7.91
N ILE A 37 -13.12 19.54 6.62
CA ILE A 37 -14.37 18.93 6.14
C ILE A 37 -14.51 17.50 6.67
N ILE A 38 -13.46 16.66 6.55
CA ILE A 38 -13.50 15.28 7.08
C ILE A 38 -13.67 15.26 8.61
N ARG A 39 -13.07 16.23 9.32
CA ARG A 39 -13.16 16.33 10.78
C ARG A 39 -14.56 16.74 11.26
N ASP A 40 -15.23 17.63 10.54
CA ASP A 40 -16.62 18.04 10.80
C ASP A 40 -17.60 16.86 10.66
N LEU A 41 -17.30 15.92 9.77
CA LEU A 41 -18.13 14.74 9.54
C LEU A 41 -18.00 13.65 10.63
N LYS A 42 -17.16 13.87 11.65
CA LYS A 42 -16.95 12.91 12.76
C LYS A 42 -18.23 12.59 13.53
N ASN A 43 -19.20 13.50 13.55
CA ASN A 43 -20.47 13.32 14.27
C ASN A 43 -21.58 12.70 13.39
N GLN A 44 -21.33 12.42 12.11
CA GLN A 44 -22.33 11.80 11.24
C GLN A 44 -22.32 10.28 11.35
N THR A 45 -23.51 9.68 11.26
CA THR A 45 -23.70 8.22 11.31
C THR A 45 -23.30 7.53 10.01
N GLU A 46 -23.35 8.23 8.88
CA GLU A 46 -22.95 7.73 7.57
C GLU A 46 -22.15 8.78 6.80
N VAL A 47 -21.07 8.33 6.15
CA VAL A 47 -20.22 9.17 5.31
C VAL A 47 -20.05 8.51 3.95
N THR A 48 -20.61 9.14 2.92
CA THR A 48 -20.44 8.75 1.53
C THR A 48 -19.20 9.44 0.97
N VAL A 49 -18.18 8.68 0.64
CA VAL A 49 -16.94 9.21 0.05
C VAL A 49 -16.85 8.76 -1.40
N SER A 50 -16.72 9.69 -2.34
CA SER A 50 -16.38 9.36 -3.72
C SER A 50 -14.87 9.33 -3.85
N ILE A 51 -14.33 8.14 -4.06
CA ILE A 51 -12.91 7.88 -4.23
C ILE A 51 -12.62 7.44 -5.66
N VAL A 52 -11.48 7.86 -6.18
CA VAL A 52 -10.91 7.33 -7.41
C VAL A 52 -9.79 6.39 -7.01
N HIS A 53 -9.98 5.12 -7.34
CA HIS A 53 -8.95 4.09 -7.22
C HIS A 53 -7.93 4.28 -8.34
N CYS A 54 -6.95 5.13 -8.10
CA CYS A 54 -5.70 5.13 -8.85
C CYS A 54 -4.52 4.76 -7.95
N PRO A 55 -4.55 3.60 -7.25
CA PRO A 55 -3.36 3.15 -6.56
C PRO A 55 -2.31 2.84 -7.64
N PRO A 56 -1.11 3.45 -7.63
CA PRO A 56 0.00 3.07 -8.50
C PRO A 56 0.59 1.73 -8.01
N VAL A 57 -0.25 0.71 -7.90
CA VAL A 57 0.12 -0.59 -7.38
C VAL A 57 0.58 -1.47 -8.52
N THR A 58 1.81 -1.92 -8.43
CA THR A 58 2.37 -2.93 -9.32
C THR A 58 2.14 -4.28 -8.69
N THR A 59 1.32 -5.11 -9.34
CA THR A 59 1.16 -6.52 -9.02
C THR A 59 2.37 -7.29 -9.54
N ALA A 60 3.11 -7.90 -8.63
CA ALA A 60 4.22 -8.80 -8.90
C ALA A 60 3.79 -10.25 -8.61
N ILE A 61 4.12 -11.18 -9.51
CA ILE A 61 3.80 -12.61 -9.37
C ILE A 61 5.09 -13.39 -9.26
N VAL A 62 5.45 -13.77 -8.05
CA VAL A 62 6.71 -14.47 -7.78
C VAL A 62 6.46 -15.96 -7.73
N ARG A 63 7.05 -16.70 -8.68
CA ARG A 63 6.84 -18.15 -8.82
C ARG A 63 7.98 -18.93 -8.21
N ARG A 64 7.79 -19.44 -6.99
CA ARG A 64 8.83 -20.13 -6.23
C ARG A 64 8.74 -21.65 -6.43
N PRO A 65 9.74 -22.30 -7.07
CA PRO A 65 9.71 -23.73 -7.34
C PRO A 65 9.89 -24.61 -6.09
N GLY A 66 10.40 -24.07 -4.99
CA GLY A 66 10.50 -24.78 -3.71
C GLY A 66 11.10 -23.93 -2.59
N THR A 67 10.94 -24.36 -1.34
CA THR A 67 11.43 -23.64 -0.15
C THR A 67 12.95 -23.51 -0.08
N LYS A 68 13.69 -24.35 -0.81
CA LYS A 68 15.15 -24.27 -0.93
C LYS A 68 15.64 -23.06 -1.73
N TYR A 69 14.79 -22.45 -2.57
CA TYR A 69 15.17 -21.31 -3.39
C TYR A 69 14.73 -20.01 -2.72
N PRO A 70 15.65 -19.07 -2.45
CA PRO A 70 15.28 -17.75 -2.00
C PRO A 70 14.60 -16.99 -3.13
N LEU A 71 13.70 -16.06 -2.78
CA LEU A 71 12.99 -15.25 -3.77
C LEU A 71 13.94 -14.29 -4.52
N GLY A 72 15.12 -14.00 -3.94
CA GLY A 72 16.14 -13.18 -4.56
C GLY A 72 15.89 -11.67 -4.44
N PHE A 73 15.30 -11.22 -3.33
CA PHE A 73 15.20 -9.80 -3.01
C PHE A 73 15.28 -9.61 -1.49
N SER A 74 15.73 -8.43 -1.09
CA SER A 74 15.79 -8.00 0.31
C SER A 74 14.71 -6.97 0.57
N VAL A 75 14.01 -7.13 1.69
CA VAL A 75 12.98 -6.19 2.15
C VAL A 75 13.35 -5.64 3.52
N GLU A 76 13.36 -4.31 3.67
CA GLU A 76 13.61 -3.61 4.92
C GLU A 76 12.39 -2.76 5.26
N ASN A 77 11.77 -2.97 6.43
CA ASN A 77 10.55 -2.26 6.84
C ASN A 77 9.42 -2.28 5.79
N GLY A 78 9.32 -3.38 5.04
CA GLY A 78 8.37 -3.55 3.94
C GLY A 78 8.79 -2.94 2.60
N ILE A 79 9.95 -2.27 2.52
CA ILE A 79 10.50 -1.66 1.29
C ILE A 79 11.55 -2.58 0.68
N ILE A 80 11.48 -2.80 -0.63
CA ILE A 80 12.46 -3.61 -1.35
C ILE A 80 13.73 -2.76 -1.56
N CYS A 81 14.79 -3.08 -0.83
CA CYS A 81 16.06 -2.34 -0.89
C CYS A 81 17.02 -2.88 -1.93
N SER A 82 17.00 -4.20 -2.16
CA SER A 82 17.88 -4.85 -3.12
C SER A 82 17.17 -6.01 -3.80
N LEU A 83 17.55 -6.27 -5.04
CA LEU A 83 17.00 -7.33 -5.85
C LEU A 83 18.14 -8.04 -6.60
N MET A 84 18.09 -9.37 -6.60
CA MET A 84 19.08 -10.21 -7.25
C MET A 84 18.77 -10.32 -8.75
N ARG A 85 19.74 -9.93 -9.58
CA ARG A 85 19.60 -9.97 -11.04
C ARG A 85 19.33 -11.40 -11.52
N GLY A 86 18.32 -11.57 -12.36
CA GLY A 86 17.84 -12.87 -12.83
C GLY A 86 17.12 -13.71 -11.76
N GLY A 87 16.86 -13.16 -10.58
CA GLY A 87 16.16 -13.81 -9.49
C GLY A 87 14.67 -14.00 -9.76
N ILE A 88 14.02 -14.79 -8.90
CA ILE A 88 12.59 -15.09 -9.01
C ILE A 88 11.75 -13.82 -8.84
N ALA A 89 12.16 -12.93 -7.93
CA ALA A 89 11.49 -11.65 -7.71
C ALA A 89 11.63 -10.67 -8.88
N GLU A 90 12.80 -10.61 -9.53
CA GLU A 90 12.98 -9.78 -10.75
C GLU A 90 11.98 -10.21 -11.83
N ARG A 91 11.92 -11.52 -12.08
CA ARG A 91 11.01 -12.13 -13.04
C ARG A 91 9.55 -11.97 -12.65
N GLY A 92 9.29 -11.91 -11.36
CA GLY A 92 7.95 -11.66 -10.83
C GLY A 92 7.50 -10.22 -10.96
N GLY A 93 8.32 -9.28 -11.43
CA GLY A 93 7.93 -7.87 -11.55
C GLY A 93 8.11 -7.08 -10.26
N VAL A 94 8.88 -7.60 -9.30
CA VAL A 94 9.31 -6.87 -8.11
C VAL A 94 10.33 -5.81 -8.53
N ARG A 95 10.20 -4.59 -7.98
CA ARG A 95 11.11 -3.47 -8.25
C ARG A 95 11.72 -2.93 -6.97
N VAL A 96 12.99 -2.56 -7.04
CA VAL A 96 13.69 -1.88 -5.95
C VAL A 96 13.08 -0.49 -5.72
N GLY A 97 12.97 -0.08 -4.46
CA GLY A 97 12.32 1.18 -4.06
C GLY A 97 10.79 1.11 -4.01
N HIS A 98 10.19 -0.06 -4.26
CA HIS A 98 8.77 -0.28 -3.99
C HIS A 98 8.57 -0.84 -2.58
N ARG A 99 7.47 -0.46 -1.93
CA ARG A 99 6.99 -1.00 -0.66
C ARG A 99 5.93 -2.06 -0.92
N ILE A 100 6.05 -3.19 -0.26
CA ILE A 100 5.06 -4.27 -0.30
C ILE A 100 3.86 -3.85 0.54
N ILE A 101 2.67 -3.90 -0.07
CA ILE A 101 1.42 -3.54 0.60
C ILE A 101 0.52 -4.75 0.84
N GLU A 102 0.61 -5.78 0.01
CA GLU A 102 -0.23 -6.97 0.07
C GLU A 102 0.53 -8.19 -0.42
N ILE A 103 0.33 -9.34 0.21
CA ILE A 103 0.93 -10.63 -0.16
C ILE A 103 -0.17 -11.69 -0.11
N ASN A 104 -0.42 -12.37 -1.23
CA ASN A 104 -1.47 -13.39 -1.39
C ASN A 104 -2.86 -12.93 -0.91
N GLY A 105 -3.22 -11.67 -1.18
CA GLY A 105 -4.48 -11.07 -0.72
C GLY A 105 -4.48 -10.63 0.75
N GLN A 106 -3.38 -10.80 1.48
CA GLN A 106 -3.23 -10.35 2.85
C GLN A 106 -2.48 -9.02 2.91
N SER A 107 -3.11 -8.00 3.47
CA SER A 107 -2.49 -6.68 3.66
C SER A 107 -1.33 -6.75 4.65
N VAL A 108 -0.14 -6.32 4.22
CA VAL A 108 1.09 -6.32 5.04
C VAL A 108 1.64 -4.93 5.32
N VAL A 109 0.92 -3.86 4.94
CA VAL A 109 1.33 -2.45 5.12
C VAL A 109 1.73 -2.13 6.57
N ALA A 110 0.94 -2.60 7.53
CA ALA A 110 1.11 -2.33 8.96
C ALA A 110 1.82 -3.48 9.71
N MET A 111 2.35 -4.47 8.99
CA MET A 111 3.05 -5.60 9.60
C MET A 111 4.53 -5.30 9.80
N PRO A 112 5.16 -5.83 10.87
CA PRO A 112 6.60 -5.78 11.02
C PRO A 112 7.28 -6.61 9.93
N HIS A 113 8.52 -6.24 9.59
CA HIS A 113 9.28 -6.91 8.53
C HIS A 113 9.44 -8.41 8.79
N GLU A 114 9.60 -8.83 10.06
CA GLU A 114 9.71 -10.24 10.44
C GLU A 114 8.51 -11.07 9.98
N LYS A 115 7.28 -10.54 10.18
CA LYS A 115 6.06 -11.20 9.70
C LYS A 115 6.01 -11.28 8.18
N ILE A 116 6.45 -10.22 7.49
CA ILE A 116 6.51 -10.18 6.03
C ILE A 116 7.43 -11.29 5.52
N ILE A 117 8.64 -11.39 6.08
CA ILE A 117 9.60 -12.45 5.77
C ILE A 117 9.01 -13.82 6.06
N GLN A 118 8.32 -13.99 7.20
CA GLN A 118 7.71 -15.26 7.56
C GLN A 118 6.64 -15.69 6.55
N ILE A 119 5.75 -14.79 6.12
CA ILE A 119 4.72 -15.07 5.11
C ILE A 119 5.38 -15.43 3.77
N LEU A 120 6.37 -14.66 3.32
CA LEU A 120 7.10 -14.90 2.09
C LEU A 120 7.88 -16.23 2.13
N SER A 121 8.42 -16.59 3.29
CA SER A 121 9.17 -17.83 3.51
C SER A 121 8.25 -19.05 3.47
N GLN A 122 7.04 -18.93 4.02
CA GLN A 122 6.01 -19.96 3.97
C GLN A 122 5.34 -20.07 2.58
N ALA A 123 5.33 -18.98 1.81
CA ALA A 123 4.74 -18.97 0.49
C ALA A 123 5.59 -19.78 -0.52
N VAL A 124 4.93 -20.71 -1.22
CA VAL A 124 5.50 -21.63 -2.21
C VAL A 124 4.64 -21.65 -3.46
N SER A 125 5.21 -22.09 -4.59
CA SER A 125 4.58 -22.14 -5.91
C SER A 125 4.31 -20.77 -6.52
N GLU A 126 3.27 -20.06 -6.12
CA GLU A 126 2.84 -18.79 -6.73
C GLU A 126 2.47 -17.79 -5.64
N VAL A 127 3.17 -16.65 -5.64
CA VAL A 127 3.02 -15.61 -4.63
C VAL A 127 2.60 -14.33 -5.32
N HIS A 128 1.39 -13.86 -5.04
CA HIS A 128 0.87 -12.61 -5.55
C HIS A 128 1.25 -11.47 -4.61
N ILE A 129 2.14 -10.59 -5.02
CA ILE A 129 2.65 -9.49 -4.20
C ILE A 129 2.19 -8.17 -4.83
N LYS A 130 1.43 -7.35 -4.11
CA LYS A 130 1.17 -5.97 -4.55
C LYS A 130 2.22 -5.07 -3.92
N THR A 131 2.86 -4.26 -4.77
CA THR A 131 3.87 -3.30 -4.37
C THR A 131 3.47 -1.91 -4.80
N MET A 132 3.86 -0.89 -4.05
CA MET A 132 3.59 0.51 -4.30
C MET A 132 4.90 1.30 -4.23
N PRO A 133 5.14 2.32 -5.05
CA PRO A 133 6.35 3.13 -4.96
C PRO A 133 6.52 3.71 -3.54
N ALA A 134 7.71 3.57 -2.94
CA ALA A 134 7.96 4.08 -1.60
C ALA A 134 7.81 5.60 -1.49
N SER A 135 8.00 6.33 -2.59
CA SER A 135 7.74 7.77 -2.70
C SER A 135 6.26 8.09 -2.50
N THR A 136 5.38 7.36 -3.19
CA THR A 136 3.93 7.49 -3.03
C THR A 136 3.52 7.10 -1.62
N TYR A 137 4.09 6.02 -1.07
CA TYR A 137 3.80 5.61 0.30
C TYR A 137 4.22 6.67 1.33
N ARG A 138 5.43 7.25 1.23
CA ARG A 138 5.91 8.31 2.14
C ARG A 138 5.07 9.57 2.07
N LEU A 139 4.62 9.94 0.87
CA LEU A 139 3.67 11.05 0.67
C LEU A 139 2.30 10.74 1.32
N LEU A 140 1.80 9.52 1.16
CA LEU A 140 0.51 9.08 1.70
C LEU A 140 0.54 8.94 3.23
N THR A 141 1.65 8.48 3.81
CA THR A 141 1.82 8.35 5.27
C THR A 141 2.27 9.64 5.94
N GLY A 142 2.48 10.71 5.18
CA GLY A 142 2.93 12.01 5.70
C GLY A 142 4.34 11.99 6.31
N GLN A 143 5.16 10.99 5.95
CA GLN A 143 6.56 10.93 6.38
C GLN A 143 7.48 11.89 5.61
N GLU A 144 7.02 12.43 4.48
CA GLU A 144 7.68 13.55 3.80
C GLU A 144 6.70 14.73 3.67
N GLN A 145 7.13 15.90 4.14
CA GLN A 145 6.45 17.15 3.78
C GLN A 145 6.67 17.37 2.27
N PRO A 146 5.60 17.56 1.47
CA PRO A 146 5.77 17.88 0.07
C PRO A 146 6.55 19.19 -0.04
N ILE A 147 7.72 19.14 -0.69
CA ILE A 147 8.47 20.32 -1.07
C ILE A 147 7.71 20.93 -2.25
N PHE A 148 6.99 22.02 -1.99
CA PHE A 148 6.42 22.85 -3.04
C PHE A 148 7.57 23.69 -3.62
N LEU A 149 7.89 23.44 -4.90
CA LEU A 149 8.70 24.33 -5.73
C LEU A 149 7.82 25.45 -6.26
#